data_AF-A0A6L5K0M6-F1
#
_entry.id   AF-A0A6L5K0M6-F1
#
_cell.length_a   1.000
_cell.length_b   1.000
_cell.length_c   1.000
_cell.angle_alpha   90.00
_cell.angle_beta   90.00
_cell.angle_gamma   90.00
#
_symmetry.space_group_name_H-M   'P 1'
#
loop_
_entity.id
_entity.type
_entity.pdbx_description
1 polymer ?
#
loop_
_entity_poly.entity_id
_entity_poly.type
_entity_poly.pdbx_seq_one_letter_code
_entity_poly.pdbx_strand_id
1 'polypeptide(L)'
;MKTKTFPHGIHPPELKNLTEEISLQPMPAPEKVMIPLLQHFGAPAKPLVQKGDEVSLGQKIGEGQGLFSASVHSSVSGKVLSVDSFHHPGGTPVPAVTIANDGQDKADTDKKEIKDPFSLSPEDIRDKIKEAGVVGLGGAAFPTAVKLSPPKDSPIDTIIINGCECEPLLTSDYRLMLEFPDEILKGAELARIATGADRIIVGIEDNKKKAFELFQEKIQDYEGEVVLLKTKYPEGAEKNLIYAILRREVPRGGLPFNVGIVVQNVGKRDL
;
A
#
# COMPACT_ATOMS: atom_id res chain seq x y z
N MET A 1 -17.56 -15.27 18.15
CA MET A 1 -17.27 -13.82 18.21
C MET A 1 -18.34 -13.05 17.45
N LYS A 2 -18.69 -11.83 17.88
CA LYS A 2 -19.69 -10.99 17.20
C LYS A 2 -19.00 -10.25 16.05
N THR A 3 -19.47 -10.41 14.82
CA THR A 3 -18.94 -9.68 13.66
C THR A 3 -19.47 -8.25 13.62
N LYS A 4 -18.62 -7.30 13.22
CA LYS A 4 -19.02 -5.93 12.90
C LYS A 4 -19.31 -5.80 11.40
N THR A 5 -20.15 -4.83 11.03
CA THR A 5 -20.50 -4.55 9.62
C THR A 5 -21.28 -3.23 9.50
N PHE A 6 -21.51 -2.76 8.26
CA PHE A 6 -22.37 -1.62 7.91
C PHE A 6 -23.79 -2.07 7.46
N PRO A 7 -24.78 -1.18 7.23
CA PRO A 7 -26.11 -1.57 6.71
C PRO A 7 -26.09 -1.86 5.20
N HIS A 8 -26.94 -2.77 4.70
CA HIS A 8 -27.01 -3.19 3.28
C HIS A 8 -25.74 -3.92 2.78
N GLY A 9 -25.56 -4.05 1.46
CA GLY A 9 -24.48 -4.80 0.80
C GLY A 9 -24.99 -6.02 0.03
N ILE A 10 -24.11 -6.64 -0.74
CA ILE A 10 -24.41 -7.87 -1.50
C ILE A 10 -23.46 -9.00 -1.10
N HIS A 11 -23.86 -10.23 -1.40
CA HIS A 11 -23.12 -11.46 -1.10
C HIS A 11 -22.80 -12.21 -2.41
N PRO A 12 -21.82 -11.73 -3.20
CA PRO A 12 -21.43 -12.43 -4.41
C PRO A 12 -20.77 -13.77 -4.05
N PRO A 13 -20.88 -14.81 -4.90
CA PRO A 13 -20.08 -16.03 -4.73
C PRO A 13 -18.59 -15.70 -4.69
N GLU A 14 -17.90 -16.18 -3.66
CA GLU A 14 -16.51 -15.79 -3.39
C GLU A 14 -15.50 -16.40 -4.37
N LEU A 15 -15.66 -17.69 -4.70
CA LEU A 15 -14.81 -18.44 -5.64
C LEU A 15 -13.30 -18.43 -5.31
N LYS A 16 -12.92 -18.25 -4.04
CA LYS A 16 -11.52 -18.12 -3.58
C LYS A 16 -10.77 -19.46 -3.43
N ASN A 17 -11.50 -20.57 -3.36
CA ASN A 17 -10.96 -21.92 -3.15
C ASN A 17 -9.99 -22.41 -4.24
N LEU A 18 -9.88 -21.70 -5.36
CA LEU A 18 -8.95 -22.00 -6.44
C LEU A 18 -7.49 -21.69 -6.06
N THR A 19 -7.26 -20.66 -5.23
CA THR A 19 -5.91 -20.13 -4.98
C THR A 19 -5.63 -19.81 -3.51
N GLU A 20 -6.62 -19.80 -2.62
CA GLU A 20 -6.45 -19.36 -1.22
C GLU A 20 -5.45 -20.20 -0.42
N GLU A 21 -5.29 -21.49 -0.75
CA GLU A 21 -4.33 -22.40 -0.11
C GLU A 21 -2.99 -22.46 -0.85
N ILE A 22 -2.82 -21.75 -1.97
CA ILE A 22 -1.58 -21.70 -2.74
C ILE A 22 -0.70 -20.55 -2.24
N SER A 23 0.50 -20.87 -1.76
CA SER A 23 1.47 -19.86 -1.31
C SER A 23 2.00 -19.01 -2.45
N LEU A 24 2.34 -17.74 -2.14
CA LEU A 24 2.93 -16.84 -3.13
C LEU A 24 4.18 -17.49 -3.73
N GLN A 25 4.29 -17.38 -5.06
CA GLN A 25 5.41 -17.91 -5.82
C GLN A 25 6.24 -16.74 -6.38
N PRO A 26 7.57 -16.83 -6.34
CA PRO A 26 8.40 -15.86 -7.04
C PRO A 26 8.13 -15.94 -8.54
N MET A 27 7.84 -14.79 -9.16
CA MET A 27 7.74 -14.69 -10.61
C MET A 27 9.15 -14.44 -11.18
N PRO A 28 9.60 -15.19 -12.20
CA PRO A 28 10.87 -14.90 -12.85
C PRO A 28 10.89 -13.47 -13.37
N ALA A 29 11.98 -12.75 -13.10
CA ALA A 29 12.15 -11.40 -13.61
C ALA A 29 12.18 -11.42 -15.15
N PRO A 30 11.45 -10.54 -15.84
CA PRO A 30 11.46 -10.50 -17.30
C PRO A 30 12.81 -9.96 -17.80
N GLU A 31 13.20 -10.34 -19.03
CA GLU A 31 14.41 -9.82 -19.70
C GLU A 31 14.35 -8.31 -19.97
N LYS A 32 13.14 -7.74 -19.94
CA LYS A 32 12.90 -6.32 -20.20
C LYS A 32 11.68 -5.85 -19.40
N VAL A 33 11.79 -4.67 -18.81
CA VAL A 33 10.68 -3.98 -18.17
C VAL A 33 10.42 -2.64 -18.85
N MET A 34 9.17 -2.21 -18.79
CA MET A 34 8.75 -0.86 -19.17
C MET A 34 8.01 -0.29 -17.98
N ILE A 35 8.55 0.80 -17.42
CA ILE A 35 8.07 1.39 -16.17
C ILE A 35 7.47 2.75 -16.49
N PRO A 36 6.12 2.91 -16.48
CA PRO A 36 5.48 4.20 -16.61
C PRO A 36 5.90 5.13 -15.48
N LEU A 37 6.16 6.40 -15.81
CA LEU A 37 6.45 7.45 -14.83
C LEU A 37 5.18 8.07 -14.24
N LEU A 38 4.00 7.58 -14.63
CA LEU A 38 2.74 7.88 -13.98
C LEU A 38 2.20 6.60 -13.32
N GLN A 39 2.39 6.48 -12.00
CA GLN A 39 1.89 5.35 -11.18
C GLN A 39 1.00 5.82 -10.02
N HIS A 40 0.53 7.06 -10.09
CA HIS A 40 -0.29 7.73 -9.09
C HIS A 40 -1.25 8.71 -9.79
N PHE A 41 -2.22 9.27 -9.08
CA PHE A 41 -3.18 10.21 -9.68
C PHE A 41 -2.64 11.62 -9.97
N GLY A 42 -1.47 12.00 -9.44
CA GLY A 42 -0.83 13.30 -9.69
C GLY A 42 -0.17 13.44 -11.07
N ALA A 43 0.71 14.43 -11.21
CA ALA A 43 1.46 14.66 -12.46
C ALA A 43 2.60 13.62 -12.64
N PRO A 44 2.88 13.13 -13.86
CA PRO A 44 3.95 12.15 -14.10
C PRO A 44 5.28 12.58 -13.49
N ALA A 45 6.01 11.62 -12.92
CA ALA A 45 7.34 11.85 -12.39
C ALA A 45 8.30 12.33 -13.49
N LYS A 46 9.18 13.28 -13.15
CA LYS A 46 10.20 13.79 -14.06
C LYS A 46 11.29 12.72 -14.24
N PRO A 47 11.60 12.27 -15.47
CA PRO A 47 12.69 11.31 -15.68
C PRO A 47 14.02 11.82 -15.11
N LEU A 48 14.76 10.93 -14.44
CA LEU A 48 16.10 11.16 -13.91
C LEU A 48 17.20 10.42 -14.70
N VAL A 49 16.80 9.57 -15.63
CA VAL A 49 17.68 8.76 -16.47
C VAL A 49 17.41 9.03 -17.96
N GLN A 50 18.35 8.65 -18.80
CA GLN A 50 18.26 8.74 -20.25
C GLN A 50 18.75 7.43 -20.91
N LYS A 51 18.49 7.30 -22.22
CA LYS A 51 18.95 6.15 -23.00
C LYS A 51 20.47 5.96 -22.86
N GLY A 52 20.87 4.74 -22.56
CA GLY A 52 22.26 4.35 -22.43
C GLY A 52 22.76 4.27 -20.98
N ASP A 53 22.05 4.89 -20.03
CA ASP A 53 22.39 4.84 -18.61
C ASP A 53 22.27 3.41 -18.06
N GLU A 54 23.12 3.10 -17.07
CA GLU A 54 22.98 1.91 -16.23
C GLU A 54 22.18 2.27 -14.97
N VAL A 55 21.35 1.34 -14.51
CA VAL A 55 20.52 1.51 -13.32
C VAL A 55 20.63 0.30 -12.40
N SER A 56 20.61 0.57 -11.10
CA SER A 56 20.53 -0.45 -10.04
C SER A 56 19.08 -0.81 -9.72
N LEU A 57 18.87 -2.01 -9.17
CA LEU A 57 17.60 -2.44 -8.59
C LEU A 57 17.20 -1.49 -7.45
N GLY A 58 16.00 -0.92 -7.56
CA GLY A 58 15.47 0.03 -6.58
C GLY A 58 16.02 1.45 -6.68
N GLN A 59 16.81 1.76 -7.71
CA GLN A 59 17.29 3.12 -8.00
C GLN A 59 16.13 4.01 -8.44
N LYS A 60 16.09 5.25 -7.97
CA LYS A 60 15.11 6.25 -8.41
C LYS A 60 15.36 6.66 -9.87
N ILE A 61 14.39 6.44 -10.74
CA ILE A 61 14.44 6.76 -12.18
C ILE A 61 13.48 7.89 -12.58
N GLY A 62 12.55 8.26 -11.69
CA GLY A 62 11.66 9.39 -11.84
C GLY A 62 11.46 10.13 -10.52
N GLU A 63 11.52 11.45 -10.57
CA GLU A 63 11.30 12.32 -9.40
C GLU A 63 9.85 12.82 -9.38
N GLY A 64 9.15 12.60 -8.26
CA GLY A 64 7.78 13.06 -8.08
C GLY A 64 7.66 14.58 -8.18
N GLN A 65 6.66 15.08 -8.91
CA GLN A 65 6.39 16.51 -9.11
C GLN A 65 5.25 17.02 -8.22
N GLY A 66 5.59 17.77 -7.16
CA GLY A 66 4.62 18.36 -6.25
C GLY A 66 4.05 17.35 -5.24
N LEU A 67 2.97 17.73 -4.56
CA LEU A 67 2.46 16.98 -3.41
C LEU A 67 1.85 15.63 -3.78
N PHE A 68 1.14 15.56 -4.91
CA PHE A 68 0.34 14.38 -5.30
C PHE A 68 1.04 13.44 -6.28
N SER A 69 2.32 13.69 -6.54
CA SER A 69 3.17 12.85 -7.38
C SER A 69 4.15 12.07 -6.50
N ALA A 70 4.49 10.85 -6.90
CA ALA A 70 5.40 9.98 -6.17
C ALA A 70 6.59 9.62 -7.06
N SER A 71 7.75 9.45 -6.45
CA SER A 71 8.96 9.03 -7.15
C SER A 71 8.80 7.61 -7.69
N VAL A 72 9.45 7.31 -8.83
CA VAL A 72 9.36 6.02 -9.50
C VAL A 72 10.74 5.38 -9.53
N HIS A 73 10.80 4.09 -9.22
CA HIS A 73 12.03 3.32 -9.05
C HIS A 73 12.16 2.22 -10.09
N SER A 74 13.39 1.85 -10.41
CA SER A 74 13.67 0.71 -11.27
C SER A 74 13.34 -0.60 -10.56
N SER A 75 12.55 -1.46 -11.22
CA SER A 75 12.21 -2.79 -10.72
C SER A 75 13.26 -3.86 -11.05
N VAL A 76 14.32 -3.50 -11.79
CA VAL A 76 15.43 -4.38 -12.19
C VAL A 76 16.74 -3.60 -12.22
N SER A 77 17.89 -4.27 -12.15
CA SER A 77 19.16 -3.69 -12.61
C SER A 77 19.33 -3.88 -14.12
N GLY A 78 20.12 -3.00 -14.74
CA GLY A 78 20.54 -3.16 -16.13
C GLY A 78 20.63 -1.85 -16.89
N LYS A 79 20.24 -1.85 -18.15
CA LYS A 79 20.50 -0.73 -19.07
C LYS A 79 19.22 -0.08 -19.58
N VAL A 80 19.15 1.25 -19.48
CA VAL A 80 18.06 2.05 -20.04
C VAL A 80 18.13 2.01 -21.56
N LEU A 81 17.12 1.40 -22.18
CA LEU A 81 16.99 1.30 -23.63
C LEU A 81 16.36 2.56 -24.23
N SER A 82 15.39 3.15 -23.52
CA SER A 82 14.75 4.39 -23.93
C SER A 82 13.93 5.06 -22.82
N VAL A 83 13.63 6.34 -23.04
CA VAL A 83 12.68 7.13 -22.25
C VAL A 83 11.70 7.75 -23.25
N ASP A 84 10.57 7.08 -23.45
CA ASP A 84 9.62 7.40 -24.51
C ASP A 84 8.19 7.45 -23.97
N SER A 85 7.25 7.84 -24.85
CA SER A 85 5.82 7.83 -24.54
C SER A 85 5.25 6.41 -24.62
N PHE A 86 4.46 6.01 -23.61
CA PHE A 86 3.77 4.73 -23.49
C PHE A 86 2.25 4.93 -23.39
N HIS A 87 1.48 4.07 -24.07
CA HIS A 87 0.02 4.09 -23.96
C HIS A 87 -0.43 3.56 -22.60
N HIS A 88 -0.70 4.48 -21.68
CA HIS A 88 -1.15 4.15 -20.33
C HIS A 88 -2.59 3.60 -20.35
N PRO A 89 -2.95 2.63 -19.48
CA PRO A 89 -4.33 2.15 -19.34
C PRO A 89 -5.36 3.24 -19.05
N GLY A 90 -4.92 4.40 -18.53
CA GLY A 90 -5.74 5.60 -18.37
C GLY A 90 -6.11 6.33 -19.67
N GLY A 91 -5.76 5.79 -20.84
CA GLY A 91 -6.18 6.30 -22.15
C GLY A 91 -5.36 7.44 -22.73
N THR A 92 -4.37 7.95 -21.99
CA THR A 92 -3.45 9.01 -22.46
C THR A 92 -2.01 8.49 -22.46
N PRO A 93 -1.18 8.82 -23.46
CA PRO A 93 0.23 8.46 -23.43
C PRO A 93 0.97 9.17 -22.29
N VAL A 94 1.87 8.45 -21.62
CA VAL A 94 2.69 8.96 -20.50
C VAL A 94 4.16 8.61 -20.71
N PRO A 95 5.12 9.40 -20.19
CA PRO A 95 6.53 9.01 -20.21
C PRO A 95 6.76 7.67 -19.50
N ALA A 96 7.61 6.82 -20.06
CA ALA A 96 8.01 5.53 -19.49
C ALA A 96 9.48 5.25 -19.77
N VAL A 97 10.13 4.55 -18.84
CA VAL A 97 11.51 4.11 -18.96
C VAL A 97 11.52 2.63 -19.33
N THR A 98 12.15 2.27 -20.44
CA THR A 98 12.35 0.87 -20.84
C THR A 98 13.75 0.42 -20.44
N ILE A 99 13.87 -0.69 -19.72
CA ILE A 99 15.12 -1.18 -19.16
C ILE A 99 15.31 -2.64 -19.60
N ALA A 100 16.47 -2.94 -20.20
CA ALA A 100 16.93 -4.31 -20.38
C ALA A 100 17.46 -4.82 -19.05
N ASN A 101 16.87 -5.90 -18.55
CA ASN A 101 17.26 -6.54 -17.31
C ASN A 101 18.58 -7.30 -17.51
N ASP A 102 19.57 -7.05 -16.66
CA ASP A 102 20.85 -7.76 -16.71
C ASP A 102 20.85 -9.08 -15.92
N GLY A 103 19.78 -9.36 -15.16
CA GLY A 103 19.62 -10.56 -14.34
C GLY A 103 20.52 -10.62 -13.11
N GLN A 104 21.13 -9.49 -12.72
CA GLN A 104 22.09 -9.44 -11.61
C GLN A 104 21.49 -8.93 -10.31
N ASP A 105 20.31 -8.29 -10.35
CA ASP A 105 19.65 -7.64 -9.21
C ASP A 105 20.61 -6.78 -8.37
N LYS A 106 21.49 -6.04 -9.06
CA LYS A 106 22.49 -5.19 -8.41
C LYS A 106 21.78 -4.10 -7.63
N ALA A 107 21.79 -4.21 -6.30
CA ALA A 107 21.13 -3.27 -5.41
C ALA A 107 21.72 -1.86 -5.52
N ASP A 108 20.87 -0.87 -5.26
CA ASP A 108 21.28 0.51 -5.00
C ASP A 108 21.97 0.59 -3.62
N THR A 109 23.29 0.79 -3.62
CA THR A 109 24.12 0.78 -2.40
C THR A 109 24.08 2.09 -1.62
N ASP A 110 23.41 3.13 -2.13
CA ASP A 110 23.39 4.45 -1.48
C ASP A 110 22.37 4.54 -0.32
N LYS A 111 21.58 3.49 -0.08
CA LYS A 111 20.61 3.41 1.00
C LYS A 111 21.30 3.07 2.33
N LYS A 112 21.30 4.02 3.26
CA LYS A 112 21.77 3.80 4.64
C LYS A 112 20.82 2.88 5.40
N GLU A 113 21.38 1.85 6.04
CA GLU A 113 20.64 0.95 6.91
C GLU A 113 20.06 1.69 8.11
N ILE A 114 18.78 1.44 8.40
CA ILE A 114 18.08 1.99 9.56
C ILE A 114 18.04 0.91 10.64
N LYS A 115 18.80 1.11 11.72
CA LYS A 115 18.91 0.13 12.80
C LYS A 115 17.59 -0.10 13.54
N ASP A 116 16.83 0.98 13.77
CA ASP A 116 15.52 0.92 14.40
C ASP A 116 14.58 1.93 13.70
N PRO A 117 13.65 1.46 12.83
CA PRO A 117 12.74 2.33 12.11
C PRO A 117 11.68 2.98 13.01
N PHE A 118 11.41 2.43 14.20
CA PHE A 118 10.43 3.01 15.14
C PHE A 118 10.97 4.18 15.95
N SER A 119 12.30 4.38 15.94
CA SER A 119 12.95 5.55 16.55
C SER A 119 12.90 6.82 15.70
N LEU A 120 12.42 6.73 14.46
CA LEU A 120 12.36 7.86 13.54
C LEU A 120 11.31 8.88 13.95
N SER A 121 11.57 10.16 13.65
CA SER A 121 10.54 11.19 13.82
C SER A 121 9.38 10.96 12.84
N PRO A 122 8.15 11.44 13.15
CA PRO A 122 7.03 11.36 12.23
C PRO A 122 7.35 11.97 10.85
N GLU A 123 8.10 13.08 10.83
CA GLU A 123 8.59 13.73 9.62
C GLU A 123 9.52 12.83 8.81
N ASP A 124 10.53 12.23 9.45
CA ASP A 124 11.49 11.35 8.78
C ASP A 124 10.82 10.12 8.17
N ILE A 125 9.80 9.54 8.84
CA ILE A 125 9.03 8.42 8.30
C ILE A 125 8.31 8.86 7.03
N ARG A 126 7.61 10.01 7.05
CA ARG A 126 6.86 10.50 5.88
C ARG A 126 7.78 10.86 4.73
N ASP A 127 8.94 11.45 5.02
CA ASP A 127 9.95 11.77 4.01
C ASP A 127 10.52 10.49 3.39
N LYS A 128 10.85 9.46 4.19
CA LYS A 128 11.29 8.17 3.66
C LYS A 128 10.24 7.49 2.80
N ILE A 129 8.96 7.51 3.20
CA ILE A 129 7.85 6.97 2.41
C ILE A 129 7.71 7.72 1.08
N LYS A 130 7.88 9.05 1.10
CA LYS A 130 7.85 9.89 -0.09
C LYS A 130 9.02 9.56 -1.02
N GLU A 131 10.23 9.47 -0.48
CA GLU A 131 11.44 9.14 -1.24
C GLU A 131 11.34 7.75 -1.87
N ALA A 132 10.78 6.77 -1.16
CA ALA A 132 10.50 5.43 -1.67
C ALA A 132 9.39 5.37 -2.71
N GLY A 133 8.60 6.43 -2.88
CA GLY A 133 7.56 6.49 -3.90
C GLY A 133 6.30 5.68 -3.59
N VAL A 134 6.07 5.31 -2.32
CA VAL A 134 5.00 4.38 -1.95
C VAL A 134 3.62 4.99 -2.16
N VAL A 135 2.77 4.29 -2.91
CA VAL A 135 1.39 4.70 -3.21
C VAL A 135 0.36 3.70 -2.66
N GLY A 136 -0.86 4.16 -2.41
CA GLY A 136 -1.96 3.30 -1.97
C GLY A 136 -2.62 2.56 -3.14
N LEU A 137 -2.54 1.23 -3.17
CA LEU A 137 -3.04 0.39 -4.27
C LEU A 137 -4.56 0.16 -4.29
N GLY A 138 -5.33 0.86 -3.45
CA GLY A 138 -6.80 0.78 -3.40
C GLY A 138 -7.55 1.42 -4.58
N GLY A 139 -6.89 1.56 -5.74
CA GLY A 139 -7.46 2.08 -6.99
C GLY A 139 -6.91 3.43 -7.43
N ALA A 140 -7.00 4.46 -6.58
CA ALA A 140 -6.59 5.82 -6.96
C ALA A 140 -5.07 6.06 -6.93
N ALA A 141 -4.27 5.11 -6.42
CA ALA A 141 -2.82 5.25 -6.31
C ALA A 141 -2.40 6.57 -5.63
N PHE A 142 -3.02 6.86 -4.47
CA PHE A 142 -2.77 8.08 -3.71
C PHE A 142 -1.41 7.96 -2.98
N PRO A 143 -0.48 8.94 -3.08
CA PRO A 143 0.80 8.86 -2.39
C PRO A 143 0.63 8.67 -0.88
N THR A 144 1.27 7.64 -0.34
CA THR A 144 1.10 7.24 1.07
C THR A 144 1.59 8.33 2.01
N ALA A 145 2.69 9.03 1.67
CA ALA A 145 3.21 10.13 2.47
C ALA A 145 2.19 11.26 2.67
N VAL A 146 1.37 11.56 1.65
CA VAL A 146 0.30 12.56 1.74
C VAL A 146 -0.82 12.04 2.64
N LYS A 147 -1.18 10.76 2.52
CA LYS A 147 -2.22 10.14 3.36
C LYS A 147 -1.83 10.12 4.85
N LEU A 148 -0.52 10.03 5.13
CA LEU A 148 0.05 10.09 6.48
C LEU A 148 0.40 11.51 6.94
N SER A 149 0.12 12.54 6.14
CA SER A 149 0.31 13.96 6.46
C SER A 149 -1.03 14.71 6.54
N PRO A 150 -1.92 14.33 7.47
CA PRO A 150 -3.21 15.03 7.62
C PRO A 150 -3.00 16.51 8.00
N PRO A 151 -3.98 17.38 7.72
CA PRO A 151 -3.95 18.77 8.19
C PRO A 151 -3.75 18.87 9.70
N LYS A 152 -3.04 19.90 10.17
CA LYS A 152 -2.71 20.08 11.61
C LYS A 152 -3.93 20.18 12.52
N ASP A 153 -5.06 20.62 11.98
CA ASP A 153 -6.36 20.76 12.64
C ASP A 153 -7.22 19.48 12.56
N SER A 154 -6.70 18.42 11.93
CA SER A 154 -7.34 17.10 11.81
C SER A 154 -6.50 16.02 12.51
N PRO A 155 -6.45 16.01 13.86
CA PRO A 155 -5.70 14.99 14.59
C PRO A 155 -6.25 13.60 14.29
N ILE A 156 -5.34 12.64 14.13
CA ILE A 156 -5.69 11.23 13.89
C ILE A 156 -5.58 10.49 15.21
N ASP A 157 -6.62 9.75 15.58
CA ASP A 157 -6.60 8.89 16.76
C ASP A 157 -6.43 7.41 16.40
N THR A 158 -6.82 7.01 15.17
CA THR A 158 -6.82 5.59 14.77
C THR A 158 -6.25 5.38 13.37
N ILE A 159 -5.31 4.43 13.27
CA ILE A 159 -4.95 3.78 12.01
C ILE A 159 -5.83 2.55 11.81
N ILE A 160 -6.50 2.44 10.66
CA ILE A 160 -7.20 1.20 10.27
C ILE A 160 -6.40 0.49 9.20
N ILE A 161 -6.03 -0.76 9.44
CA ILE A 161 -5.50 -1.66 8.43
C ILE A 161 -6.65 -2.48 7.84
N ASN A 162 -6.93 -2.25 6.56
CA ASN A 162 -7.95 -2.92 5.80
C ASN A 162 -7.42 -4.26 5.26
N GLY A 163 -7.81 -5.36 5.92
CA GLY A 163 -7.61 -6.73 5.46
C GLY A 163 -8.87 -7.35 4.84
N CYS A 164 -9.86 -6.53 4.46
CA CYS A 164 -11.02 -7.00 3.72
C CYS A 164 -10.65 -7.20 2.24
N GLU A 165 -11.11 -8.31 1.67
CA GLU A 165 -10.92 -8.66 0.27
C GLU A 165 -12.25 -9.26 -0.22
N CYS A 166 -13.19 -8.36 -0.49
CA CYS A 166 -14.60 -8.69 -0.76
C CYS A 166 -14.90 -8.97 -2.24
N GLU A 167 -13.91 -8.75 -3.11
CA GLU A 167 -13.96 -9.08 -4.54
C GLU A 167 -13.88 -10.61 -4.74
N PRO A 168 -14.73 -11.17 -5.62
CA PRO A 168 -14.63 -12.58 -6.01
C PRO A 168 -13.25 -12.92 -6.60
N LEU A 169 -12.81 -14.16 -6.43
CA LEU A 169 -11.57 -14.75 -6.97
C LEU A 169 -10.24 -14.18 -6.44
N LEU A 170 -10.21 -12.96 -5.91
CA LEU A 170 -8.98 -12.40 -5.33
C LEU A 170 -8.61 -13.16 -4.07
N THR A 171 -7.32 -13.42 -3.86
CA THR A 171 -6.79 -14.05 -2.64
C THR A 171 -5.45 -13.43 -2.20
N SER A 172 -4.99 -12.39 -2.91
CA SER A 172 -3.67 -11.80 -2.70
C SER A 172 -3.52 -11.18 -1.32
N ASP A 173 -4.53 -10.48 -0.83
CA ASP A 173 -4.47 -9.81 0.48
C ASP A 173 -4.52 -10.85 1.60
N TYR A 174 -5.30 -11.92 1.41
CA TYR A 174 -5.31 -13.04 2.33
C TYR A 174 -3.95 -13.74 2.40
N ARG A 175 -3.32 -14.01 1.25
CA ARG A 175 -1.98 -14.62 1.22
C ARG A 175 -0.92 -13.71 1.82
N LEU A 176 -0.96 -12.40 1.55
CA LEU A 176 -0.07 -11.43 2.18
C LEU A 176 -0.20 -11.43 3.70
N MET A 177 -1.41 -11.47 4.24
CA MET A 177 -1.65 -11.55 5.68
C MET A 177 -1.09 -12.84 6.31
N LEU A 178 -1.13 -13.97 5.60
CA LEU A 178 -0.58 -15.23 6.12
C LEU A 178 0.95 -15.29 6.06
N GLU A 179 1.54 -14.70 5.03
CA GLU A 179 2.97 -14.87 4.73
C GLU A 179 3.84 -13.73 5.29
N PHE A 180 3.29 -12.52 5.39
CA PHE A 180 4.00 -11.32 5.84
C PHE A 180 3.26 -10.54 6.96
N PRO A 181 2.73 -11.21 8.00
CA PRO A 181 1.98 -10.53 9.06
C PRO A 181 2.85 -9.52 9.83
N ASP A 182 4.13 -9.83 10.03
CA ASP A 182 5.04 -8.99 10.80
C ASP A 182 5.39 -7.70 10.05
N GLU A 183 5.62 -7.78 8.74
CA GLU A 183 5.85 -6.63 7.87
C GLU A 183 4.63 -5.71 7.82
N ILE A 184 3.42 -6.29 7.75
CA ILE A 184 2.16 -5.53 7.76
C ILE A 184 2.01 -4.77 9.08
N LEU A 185 2.24 -5.42 10.22
CA LEU A 185 2.13 -4.77 11.53
C LEU A 185 3.23 -3.73 11.77
N LYS A 186 4.48 -3.99 11.36
CA LYS A 186 5.55 -2.98 11.37
C LYS A 186 5.18 -1.75 10.54
N GLY A 187 4.62 -1.96 9.34
CA GLY A 187 4.14 -0.87 8.49
C GLY A 187 2.96 -0.10 9.12
N ALA A 188 2.07 -0.80 9.83
CA ALA A 188 0.99 -0.18 10.58
C ALA A 188 1.50 0.70 11.74
N GLU A 189 2.51 0.22 12.47
CA GLU A 189 3.15 0.97 13.55
C GLU A 189 3.90 2.20 13.03
N LEU A 190 4.63 2.09 11.91
CA LEU A 190 5.23 3.25 11.26
C LEU A 190 4.18 4.26 10.81
N ALA A 191 3.02 3.81 10.32
CA ALA A 191 1.91 4.70 10.00
C ALA A 191 1.32 5.37 11.25
N ARG A 192 1.23 4.65 12.37
CA ARG A 192 0.78 5.18 13.66
C ARG A 192 1.72 6.28 14.17
N ILE A 193 3.03 6.02 14.19
CA ILE A 193 4.06 7.00 14.56
C ILE A 193 4.03 8.20 13.61
N ALA A 194 3.99 7.97 12.29
CA ALA A 194 3.96 9.02 11.28
C ALA A 194 2.77 9.97 11.39
N THR A 195 1.64 9.51 11.91
CA THR A 195 0.42 10.31 12.06
C THR A 195 0.21 10.82 13.48
N GLY A 196 0.92 10.28 14.47
CA GLY A 196 0.69 10.53 15.89
C GLY A 196 -0.58 9.87 16.43
N ALA A 197 -1.09 8.83 15.76
CA ALA A 197 -2.30 8.13 16.17
C ALA A 197 -2.10 7.34 17.47
N ASP A 198 -3.19 7.19 18.23
CA ASP A 198 -3.16 6.51 19.53
C ASP A 198 -3.10 4.99 19.36
N ARG A 199 -3.74 4.45 18.31
CA ARG A 199 -3.90 3.00 18.15
C ARG A 199 -4.05 2.52 16.71
N ILE A 200 -3.90 1.21 16.54
CA ILE A 200 -4.10 0.46 15.29
C ILE A 200 -5.32 -0.44 15.41
N ILE A 201 -6.12 -0.53 14.35
CA ILE A 201 -7.19 -1.52 14.22
C ILE A 201 -7.00 -2.28 12.90
N VAL A 202 -6.85 -3.60 12.96
CA VAL A 202 -6.83 -4.46 11.77
C VAL A 202 -8.23 -5.04 11.55
N GLY A 203 -8.87 -4.70 10.43
CA GLY A 203 -10.16 -5.25 10.04
C GLY A 203 -9.99 -6.48 9.16
N ILE A 204 -10.49 -7.65 9.59
CA ILE A 204 -10.39 -8.92 8.84
C ILE A 204 -11.78 -9.56 8.74
N GLU A 205 -12.12 -10.06 7.55
CA GLU A 205 -13.40 -10.72 7.29
C GLU A 205 -13.50 -12.12 7.93
N ASP A 206 -14.72 -12.52 8.29
CA ASP A 206 -15.02 -13.77 8.99
C ASP A 206 -14.77 -15.06 8.17
N ASN A 207 -14.60 -14.94 6.86
CA ASN A 207 -14.12 -16.02 5.99
C ASN A 207 -12.60 -16.25 6.08
N LYS A 208 -11.82 -15.33 6.69
CA LYS A 208 -10.34 -15.39 6.77
C LYS A 208 -9.84 -15.73 8.18
N LYS A 209 -10.40 -16.77 8.80
CA LYS A 209 -10.13 -17.14 10.21
C LYS A 209 -8.65 -17.33 10.54
N LYS A 210 -7.89 -17.99 9.65
CA LYS A 210 -6.45 -18.22 9.85
C LYS A 210 -5.69 -16.89 10.00
N ALA A 211 -5.99 -15.91 9.13
CA ALA A 211 -5.39 -14.58 9.20
C ALA A 211 -5.85 -13.83 10.46
N PHE A 212 -7.13 -13.93 10.83
CA PHE A 212 -7.65 -13.30 12.04
C PHE A 212 -6.94 -13.81 13.30
N GLU A 213 -6.80 -15.13 13.46
CA GLU A 213 -6.12 -15.76 14.60
C GLU A 213 -4.64 -15.35 14.66
N LEU A 214 -3.95 -15.40 13.53
CA LEU A 214 -2.55 -15.00 13.40
C LEU A 214 -2.32 -13.52 13.80
N PHE A 215 -3.19 -12.62 13.34
CA PHE A 215 -3.09 -11.21 13.69
C PHE A 215 -3.50 -10.96 15.14
N GLN A 216 -4.44 -11.71 15.71
CA GLN A 216 -4.80 -11.58 17.13
C GLN A 216 -3.63 -11.88 18.06
N GLU A 217 -2.81 -12.87 17.70
CA GLU A 217 -1.59 -13.21 18.41
C GLU A 217 -0.54 -12.09 18.27
N LYS A 218 -0.26 -11.67 17.03
CA LYS A 218 0.85 -10.74 16.74
C LYS A 218 0.57 -9.29 17.09
N ILE A 219 -0.70 -8.86 17.10
CA ILE A 219 -1.05 -7.47 17.46
C ILE A 219 -0.73 -7.14 18.92
N GLN A 220 -0.55 -8.14 19.79
CA GLN A 220 -0.29 -7.94 21.22
C GLN A 220 1.00 -7.17 21.51
N ASP A 221 1.93 -7.14 20.55
CA ASP A 221 3.19 -6.37 20.64
C ASP A 221 3.01 -4.89 20.27
N TYR A 222 1.80 -4.47 19.90
CA TYR A 222 1.48 -3.13 19.42
C TYR A 222 0.26 -2.55 20.15
N GLU A 223 0.12 -1.23 20.11
CA GLU A 223 -1.08 -0.54 20.59
C GLU A 223 -2.22 -0.73 19.60
N GLY A 224 -2.85 -1.91 19.59
CA GLY A 224 -3.87 -2.22 18.61
C GLY A 224 -4.79 -3.40 18.90
N GLU A 225 -5.79 -3.55 18.04
CA GLU A 225 -6.78 -4.63 18.11
C GLU A 225 -7.10 -5.18 16.72
N VAL A 226 -7.57 -6.44 16.67
CA VAL A 226 -8.11 -7.04 15.45
C VAL A 226 -9.62 -7.13 15.56
N VAL A 227 -10.32 -6.63 14.55
CA VAL A 227 -11.78 -6.61 14.48
C VAL A 227 -12.26 -7.56 13.39
N LEU A 228 -13.11 -8.51 13.80
CA LEU A 228 -13.76 -9.44 12.88
C LEU A 228 -14.95 -8.76 12.18
N LEU A 229 -14.94 -8.77 10.86
CA LEU A 229 -15.94 -8.15 9.99
C LEU A 229 -16.76 -9.20 9.25
N LYS A 230 -18.00 -8.87 8.91
CA LYS A 230 -18.85 -9.77 8.10
C LYS A 230 -18.35 -9.79 6.66
N THR A 231 -18.18 -10.97 6.07
CA THR A 231 -17.87 -11.09 4.63
C THR A 231 -19.04 -10.62 3.78
N LYS A 232 -18.87 -9.47 3.11
CA LYS A 232 -19.83 -8.93 2.13
C LYS A 232 -19.22 -7.80 1.30
N TYR A 233 -19.83 -7.51 0.16
CA TYR A 233 -19.40 -6.40 -0.68
C TYR A 233 -20.26 -5.14 -0.46
N PRO A 234 -19.68 -3.92 -0.37
CA PRO A 234 -18.24 -3.59 -0.31
C PRO A 234 -17.75 -3.33 1.14
N GLU A 235 -17.52 -4.36 1.96
CA GLU A 235 -17.03 -4.19 3.35
C GLU A 235 -15.68 -3.47 3.41
N GLY A 236 -14.78 -3.74 2.46
CA GLY A 236 -13.48 -3.08 2.35
C GLY A 236 -13.52 -1.65 1.80
N ALA A 237 -14.69 -1.11 1.39
CA ALA A 237 -14.76 0.28 0.96
C ALA A 237 -14.48 1.21 2.15
N GLU A 238 -13.59 2.19 1.96
CA GLU A 238 -12.99 2.98 3.03
C GLU A 238 -14.02 3.56 4.02
N LYS A 239 -15.10 4.18 3.52
CA LYS A 239 -16.16 4.76 4.36
C LYS A 239 -17.01 3.70 5.07
N ASN A 240 -17.27 2.58 4.40
CA ASN A 240 -18.03 1.45 4.93
C ASN A 240 -17.25 0.77 6.06
N LEU A 241 -15.94 0.56 5.86
CA LEU A 241 -15.05 -0.03 6.84
C LEU A 241 -14.96 0.83 8.12
N ILE A 242 -14.77 2.15 7.95
CA ILE A 242 -14.76 3.10 9.08
C ILE A 242 -16.06 3.01 9.88
N TYR A 243 -17.20 3.01 9.19
CA TYR A 243 -18.51 2.90 9.85
C TYR A 243 -18.71 1.53 10.50
N ALA A 244 -18.28 0.45 9.86
CA ALA A 244 -18.38 -0.91 10.41
C ALA A 244 -17.61 -1.05 11.72
N ILE A 245 -16.36 -0.55 11.76
CA ILE A 245 -15.47 -0.69 12.92
C ILE A 245 -15.82 0.27 14.05
N LEU A 246 -15.99 1.56 13.73
CA LEU A 246 -16.02 2.67 14.70
C LEU A 246 -17.34 3.44 14.74
N ARG A 247 -18.28 3.17 13.84
CA ARG A 247 -19.53 3.92 13.71
C ARG A 247 -19.33 5.43 13.48
N ARG A 248 -18.18 5.82 12.92
CA ARG A 248 -17.94 7.18 12.42
C ARG A 248 -18.40 7.29 10.98
N GLU A 249 -19.03 8.40 10.62
CA GLU A 249 -19.47 8.66 9.25
C GLU A 249 -18.58 9.72 8.62
N VAL A 250 -17.88 9.35 7.54
CA VAL A 250 -17.10 10.31 6.77
C VAL A 250 -18.05 11.24 6.01
N PRO A 251 -17.96 12.58 6.20
CA PRO A 251 -18.83 13.53 5.51
C PRO A 251 -18.83 13.36 4.00
N ARG A 252 -19.92 13.77 3.35
CA ARG A 252 -19.99 13.80 1.89
C ARG A 252 -18.91 14.75 1.35
N GLY A 253 -18.10 14.27 0.40
CA GLY A 253 -16.93 14.99 -0.11
C GLY A 253 -15.73 15.05 0.85
N GLY A 254 -15.89 14.61 2.10
CA GLY A 254 -14.81 14.49 3.07
C GLY A 254 -13.99 13.22 2.90
N LEU A 255 -12.86 13.21 3.61
CA LEU A 255 -11.84 12.16 3.67
C LEU A 255 -11.77 11.56 5.09
N PRO A 256 -11.18 10.36 5.26
CA PRO A 256 -11.10 9.69 6.56
C PRO A 256 -10.51 10.54 7.70
N PHE A 257 -9.53 11.40 7.42
CA PHE A 257 -8.92 12.23 8.45
C PHE A 257 -9.91 13.24 9.04
N ASN A 258 -10.99 13.61 8.32
CA ASN A 258 -12.05 14.48 8.86
C ASN A 258 -12.81 13.84 10.03
N VAL A 259 -12.63 12.53 10.25
CA VAL A 259 -13.19 11.79 11.40
C VAL A 259 -12.09 11.11 12.22
N GLY A 260 -10.86 11.63 12.17
CA GLY A 260 -9.73 11.18 12.99
C GLY A 260 -9.11 9.85 12.57
N ILE A 261 -9.28 9.44 11.31
CA ILE A 261 -8.88 8.11 10.85
C ILE A 261 -7.97 8.19 9.63
N VAL A 262 -6.97 7.32 9.58
CA VAL A 262 -6.27 6.96 8.35
C VAL A 262 -6.45 5.47 8.07
N VAL A 263 -6.91 5.13 6.87
CA VAL A 263 -7.07 3.73 6.44
C VAL A 263 -5.89 3.32 5.55
N GLN A 264 -5.34 2.12 5.71
CA GLN A 264 -4.30 1.57 4.85
C GLN A 264 -4.63 0.12 4.51
N ASN A 265 -4.45 -0.31 3.27
CA ASN A 265 -4.64 -1.72 2.92
C ASN A 265 -3.45 -2.56 3.41
N VAL A 266 -3.69 -3.85 3.66
CA VAL A 266 -2.63 -4.84 3.89
C VAL A 266 -1.70 -4.96 2.68
N GLY A 267 -2.25 -4.86 1.47
CA GLY A 267 -1.50 -4.77 0.23
C GLY A 267 -0.85 -3.40 0.04
N LYS A 268 0.44 -3.30 0.41
CA LYS A 268 1.37 -2.28 -0.09
C LYS A 268 2.71 -2.94 -0.33
N ARG A 269 3.11 -3.03 -1.60
CA ARG A 269 4.44 -3.52 -1.94
C ARG A 269 5.21 -2.34 -2.50
N ASP A 270 6.14 -1.83 -1.70
CA ASP A 270 7.33 -1.07 -2.13
C ASP A 270 8.18 -0.84 -0.87
N LEU A 271 8.87 -1.89 -0.40
CA LEU A 271 10.13 -1.85 0.37
C LEU A 271 10.88 -3.16 0.14
#